data_AF-A0A419GJL2-F1
#
_entry.id   AF-A0A419GJL2-F1
#
_cell.length_a   1.000
_cell.length_b   1.000
_cell.length_c   1.000
_cell.angle_alpha   90.00
_cell.angle_beta   90.00
_cell.angle_gamma   90.00
#
_symmetry.space_group_name_H-M   'P 1'
#
loop_
_entity.id
_entity.type
_entity.pdbx_description
1 polymer ?
#
loop_
_entity_poly.entity_id
_entity_poly.type
_entity_poly.pdbx_seq_one_letter_code
_entity_poly.pdbx_strand_id
1 'polypeptide(L)'
;MAKKKTYQGDADDLRRSADEKVRGKYAGTPEDLEASPGVKRLIHELRVYQVELEMQNEELRNAQLALEETNEKYISLYDFAPVGYITITHEALIKEVNLTGAALLGIERQKLINARFRQFVAPEDLDKWDSFFVNVFSQVGDKRCDIQLIRKDKALFYARFDSIWITENDGIPVVRAAMSDITETRKAEEALKRSFDEIERKNKELQDALANVKTLSSLLPICSYCKKIRDDKGYWNQLESYITKHTDALFSHGMCPACEGKAYKELEKWKKDMGK
;
A
#
# COMPACT_ATOMS: atom_id res chain seq x y z
N MET A 1 -22.80 24.22 13.51
CA MET A 1 -23.47 25.50 13.86
C MET A 1 -22.57 26.27 14.81
N ALA A 2 -21.69 27.12 14.27
CA ALA A 2 -20.83 27.99 15.07
C ALA A 2 -21.62 29.23 15.48
N LYS A 3 -21.67 29.53 16.78
CA LYS A 3 -22.29 30.76 17.32
C LYS A 3 -21.58 31.96 16.69
N LYS A 4 -22.32 32.81 15.97
CA LYS A 4 -21.91 34.19 15.65
C LYS A 4 -21.61 34.90 16.97
N LYS A 5 -20.34 34.97 17.40
CA LYS A 5 -19.91 35.97 18.37
C LYS A 5 -20.21 37.33 17.76
N THR A 6 -21.05 38.10 18.42
CA THR A 6 -21.50 39.42 17.99
C THR A 6 -20.31 40.38 18.05
N TYR A 7 -19.87 40.86 16.89
CA TYR A 7 -18.78 41.83 16.67
C TYR A 7 -18.83 43.07 17.60
N GLN A 8 -20.02 43.42 18.14
CA GLN A 8 -20.20 44.54 19.07
C GLN A 8 -19.63 44.30 20.49
N GLY A 9 -19.54 43.04 20.95
CA GLY A 9 -18.99 42.74 22.26
C GLY A 9 -17.47 42.92 22.33
N ASP A 10 -16.75 42.54 21.27
CA ASP A 10 -15.29 42.68 21.20
C ASP A 10 -14.87 44.16 21.10
N ALA A 11 -15.68 45.02 20.45
CA ALA A 11 -15.41 46.46 20.33
C ALA A 11 -15.54 47.22 21.67
N ASP A 12 -16.56 46.91 22.47
CA ASP A 12 -16.75 47.55 23.78
C ASP A 12 -15.66 47.13 24.79
N ASP A 13 -15.17 45.90 24.70
CA ASP A 13 -14.07 45.39 25.53
C ASP A 13 -12.71 45.98 25.12
N LEU A 14 -12.47 46.16 23.81
CA LEU A 14 -11.30 46.87 23.27
C LEU A 14 -11.28 48.33 23.72
N ARG A 15 -12.43 49.00 23.67
CA ARG A 15 -12.57 50.40 24.10
C ARG A 15 -12.34 50.58 25.60
N ARG A 16 -12.82 49.65 26.43
CA ARG A 16 -12.52 49.64 27.88
C ARG A 16 -11.03 49.45 28.14
N SER A 17 -10.40 48.52 27.44
CA SER A 17 -8.96 48.25 27.54
C SER A 17 -8.11 49.44 27.08
N ALA A 18 -8.57 50.16 26.04
CA ALA A 18 -7.95 51.39 25.58
C ALA A 18 -8.09 52.53 26.59
N ASP A 19 -9.26 52.70 27.22
CA ASP A 19 -9.47 53.72 28.28
C ASP A 19 -8.56 53.48 29.49
N GLU A 20 -8.40 52.22 29.92
CA GLU A 20 -7.46 51.85 30.99
C GLU A 20 -6.01 52.17 30.63
N LYS A 21 -5.57 51.83 29.40
CA LYS A 21 -4.22 52.14 28.92
C LYS A 21 -3.97 53.65 28.79
N VAL A 22 -4.95 54.44 28.35
CA VAL A 22 -4.86 55.90 28.26
C VAL A 22 -4.75 56.53 29.64
N ARG A 23 -5.57 56.08 30.60
CA ARG A 23 -5.48 56.52 32.00
C ARG A 23 -4.13 56.21 32.62
N GLY A 24 -3.51 55.07 32.27
CA GLY A 24 -2.17 54.71 32.73
C GLY A 24 -1.03 55.50 32.06
N LYS A 25 -1.12 55.77 30.75
CA LYS A 25 -0.06 56.46 29.97
C LYS A 25 -0.05 57.98 30.12
N TYR A 26 -1.21 58.60 30.34
CA TYR A 26 -1.39 60.06 30.23
C TYR A 26 -1.92 60.72 31.52
N ALA A 27 -1.86 60.05 32.67
CA ALA A 27 -2.22 60.67 33.95
C ALA A 27 -1.26 61.83 34.29
N GLY A 28 -1.77 63.07 34.27
CA GLY A 28 -1.05 64.26 34.72
C GLY A 28 -0.20 64.95 33.66
N THR A 29 -0.56 64.85 32.37
CA THR A 29 0.18 65.57 31.32
C THR A 29 -0.03 67.09 31.39
N PRO A 30 0.98 67.93 31.03
CA PRO A 30 0.86 69.39 31.07
C PRO A 30 -0.32 69.95 30.25
N GLU A 31 -0.65 69.28 29.14
CA GLU A 31 -1.78 69.59 28.25
C GLU A 31 -3.15 69.45 28.94
N ASP A 32 -3.24 68.61 29.98
CA ASP A 32 -4.46 68.41 30.77
C ASP A 32 -4.67 69.53 31.81
N LEU A 33 -3.70 70.41 32.06
CA LEU A 33 -3.77 71.43 33.12
C LEU A 33 -4.29 72.78 32.62
N GLU A 34 -4.05 73.16 31.35
CA GLU A 34 -4.39 74.48 30.79
C GLU A 34 -5.62 74.54 29.87
N ALA A 35 -6.20 73.39 29.48
CA ALA A 35 -7.32 73.33 28.54
C ALA A 35 -8.70 73.57 29.20
N SER A 36 -9.68 74.07 28.42
CA SER A 36 -11.10 74.14 28.84
C SER A 36 -11.66 72.72 29.07
N PRO A 37 -12.62 72.50 30.00
CA PRO A 37 -13.19 71.17 30.29
C PRO A 37 -13.69 70.41 29.05
N GLY A 38 -14.21 71.11 28.04
CA GLY A 38 -14.64 70.51 26.77
C GLY A 38 -13.47 70.01 25.90
N VAL A 39 -12.34 70.72 25.91
CA VAL A 39 -11.13 70.35 25.15
C VAL A 39 -10.43 69.17 25.81
N LYS A 40 -10.38 69.09 27.15
CA LYS A 40 -9.84 67.92 27.87
C LYS A 40 -10.59 66.63 27.55
N ARG A 41 -11.93 66.69 27.48
CA ARG A 41 -12.75 65.53 27.08
C ARG A 41 -12.43 65.08 25.66
N LEU A 42 -12.29 66.01 24.71
CA LEU A 42 -11.98 65.67 23.32
C LEU A 42 -10.57 65.07 23.17
N ILE A 43 -9.57 65.61 23.88
CA ILE A 43 -8.20 65.06 23.90
C ILE A 43 -8.21 63.64 24.47
N HIS A 44 -8.94 63.41 25.56
CA HIS A 44 -9.10 62.07 26.13
C HIS A 44 -9.77 61.10 25.15
N GLU A 45 -10.88 61.50 24.52
CA GLU A 45 -11.57 60.68 23.52
C GLU A 45 -10.67 60.33 22.32
N LEU A 46 -9.91 61.30 21.80
CA LEU A 46 -8.95 61.05 20.71
C LEU A 46 -7.82 60.11 21.13
N ARG A 47 -7.28 60.25 22.34
CA ARG A 47 -6.26 59.32 22.88
C ARG A 47 -6.81 57.90 23.02
N VAL A 48 -8.06 57.75 23.46
CA VAL A 48 -8.74 56.44 23.56
C VAL A 48 -8.89 55.82 22.18
N TYR A 49 -9.38 56.56 21.18
CA TYR A 49 -9.49 56.05 19.81
C TYR A 49 -8.13 55.69 19.21
N GLN A 50 -7.08 56.47 19.48
CA GLN A 50 -5.74 56.16 18.99
C GLN A 50 -5.23 54.83 19.57
N VAL A 51 -5.34 54.64 20.88
CA VAL A 51 -4.92 53.38 21.54
C VAL A 51 -5.77 52.19 21.08
N GLU A 52 -7.08 52.38 20.89
CA GLU A 52 -7.97 51.33 20.36
C GLU A 52 -7.57 50.92 18.94
N LEU A 53 -7.28 51.88 18.06
CA LEU A 53 -6.81 51.62 16.69
C LEU A 53 -5.43 50.94 16.67
N GLU A 54 -4.50 51.36 17.53
CA GLU A 54 -3.19 50.72 17.68
C GLU A 54 -3.35 49.24 18.09
N MET A 55 -4.26 48.96 19.03
CA MET A 55 -4.55 47.60 19.48
C MET A 55 -5.21 46.75 18.37
N GLN A 56 -6.19 47.28 17.65
CA GLN A 56 -6.81 46.58 16.53
C GLN A 56 -5.81 46.28 15.41
N ASN A 57 -4.90 47.21 15.13
CA ASN A 57 -3.85 47.03 14.13
C ASN A 57 -2.84 45.95 14.57
N GLU A 58 -2.48 45.93 15.85
CA GLU A 58 -1.63 44.87 16.42
C GLU A 58 -2.31 43.49 16.35
N GLU A 59 -3.59 43.40 16.72
CA GLU A 59 -4.37 42.16 16.59
C GLU A 59 -4.48 41.68 15.14
N LEU A 60 -4.76 42.59 14.20
CA LEU A 60 -4.83 42.28 12.77
C LEU A 60 -3.49 41.76 12.25
N ARG A 61 -2.39 42.41 12.64
CA ARG A 61 -1.04 42.00 12.25
C ARG A 61 -0.70 40.62 12.80
N ASN A 62 -1.02 40.34 14.06
CA ASN A 62 -0.81 39.03 14.67
C ASN A 62 -1.64 37.95 13.98
N ALA A 63 -2.90 38.25 13.62
CA ALA A 63 -3.75 37.32 12.88
C ALA A 63 -3.23 37.04 11.46
N GLN A 64 -2.70 38.06 10.77
CA GLN A 64 -2.07 37.90 9.45
C GLN A 64 -0.83 37.01 9.53
N LEU A 65 0.06 37.25 10.50
CA LEU A 65 1.25 36.43 10.70
C LEU A 65 0.90 34.96 11.01
N ALA A 66 -0.08 34.73 11.89
CA ALA A 66 -0.53 33.37 12.20
C ALA A 66 -1.16 32.66 10.98
N LEU A 67 -1.86 33.40 10.13
CA LEU A 67 -2.42 32.88 8.89
C LEU A 67 -1.33 32.53 7.88
N GLU A 68 -0.32 33.39 7.72
CA GLU A 68 0.84 33.16 6.87
C GLU A 68 1.60 31.91 7.31
N GLU A 69 1.92 31.78 8.60
CA GLU A 69 2.62 30.60 9.16
C GLU A 69 1.82 29.31 8.91
N THR A 70 0.50 29.35 9.11
CA THR A 70 -0.37 28.20 8.86
C THR A 70 -0.42 27.85 7.37
N ASN A 71 -0.48 28.85 6.51
CA ASN A 71 -0.51 28.67 5.05
C ASN A 71 0.81 28.11 4.52
N GLU A 72 1.96 28.61 4.99
CA GLU A 72 3.28 28.08 4.65
C GLU A 72 3.40 26.60 5.05
N LYS A 73 2.98 26.27 6.26
CA LYS A 73 2.94 24.88 6.73
C LYS A 73 2.06 24.00 5.85
N TYR A 74 0.89 24.49 5.44
CA TYR A 74 -0.01 23.78 4.54
C TYR A 74 0.62 23.54 3.17
N ILE A 75 1.18 24.59 2.54
CA ILE A 75 1.87 24.49 1.25
C ILE A 75 3.01 23.47 1.34
N SER A 76 3.81 23.52 2.40
CA SER A 76 4.90 22.56 2.60
C SER A 76 4.39 21.11 2.69
N LEU A 77 3.35 20.85 3.47
CA LEU A 77 2.79 19.51 3.60
C LEU A 77 2.17 19.01 2.29
N TYR A 78 1.54 19.90 1.53
CA TYR A 78 0.92 19.57 0.25
C TYR A 78 1.97 19.33 -0.85
N ASP A 79 2.91 20.26 -1.04
CA ASP A 79 3.88 20.23 -2.13
C ASP A 79 5.00 19.20 -1.94
N PHE A 80 5.43 18.96 -0.70
CA PHE A 80 6.50 18.00 -0.39
C PHE A 80 5.99 16.65 0.12
N ALA A 81 4.69 16.37 -0.01
CA ALA A 81 4.17 15.03 0.25
C ALA A 81 4.88 14.00 -0.65
N PRO A 82 5.17 12.78 -0.15
CA PRO A 82 5.79 11.71 -0.95
C PRO A 82 4.84 11.12 -2.00
N VAL A 83 3.59 11.59 -2.04
CA VAL A 83 2.56 11.20 -3.00
C VAL A 83 2.16 12.41 -3.84
N GLY A 84 1.82 12.17 -5.10
CA GLY A 84 1.31 13.20 -6.00
C GLY A 84 -0.14 13.52 -5.70
N TYR A 85 -0.45 14.69 -5.17
CA TYR A 85 -1.83 15.14 -5.06
C TYR A 85 -2.28 15.80 -6.34
N ILE A 86 -3.46 15.42 -6.83
CA ILE A 86 -4.07 15.99 -8.02
C ILE A 86 -5.56 16.22 -7.79
N THR A 87 -6.04 17.38 -8.25
CA THR A 87 -7.47 17.71 -8.30
C THR A 87 -7.88 17.83 -9.76
N ILE A 88 -8.91 17.08 -10.16
CA ILE A 88 -9.41 17.01 -11.52
C ILE A 88 -10.88 17.48 -11.52
N THR A 89 -11.24 18.37 -12.44
CA THR A 89 -12.61 18.85 -12.62
C THR A 89 -13.48 17.79 -13.31
N HIS A 90 -14.81 17.94 -13.28
CA HIS A 90 -15.73 17.03 -13.97
C HIS A 90 -15.52 16.97 -15.50
N GLU A 91 -14.92 17.99 -16.12
CA GLU A 91 -14.53 17.99 -17.54
C GLU A 91 -13.20 17.26 -17.82
N ALA A 92 -12.65 16.57 -16.81
CA ALA A 92 -11.37 15.85 -16.83
C ALA A 92 -10.13 16.75 -17.02
N LEU A 93 -10.21 18.00 -16.54
CA LEU A 93 -9.11 18.96 -16.56
C LEU A 93 -8.41 18.99 -15.21
N ILE A 94 -7.08 19.08 -15.21
CA ILE A 94 -6.31 19.20 -13.97
C ILE A 94 -6.51 20.61 -13.42
N LYS A 95 -7.18 20.73 -12.28
CA LYS A 95 -7.37 22.00 -11.58
C LYS A 95 -6.16 22.35 -10.73
N GLU A 96 -5.64 21.37 -10.00
CA GLU A 96 -4.50 21.52 -9.10
C GLU A 96 -3.64 20.27 -9.12
N VAL A 97 -2.34 20.45 -8.90
CA VAL A 97 -1.39 19.37 -8.71
C VAL A 97 -0.24 19.87 -7.82
N ASN A 98 0.21 19.03 -6.89
CA ASN A 98 1.36 19.35 -6.05
C ASN A 98 2.69 19.15 -6.80
N LEU A 99 3.81 19.59 -6.21
CA LEU A 99 5.13 19.45 -6.85
C LEU A 99 5.50 17.99 -7.12
N THR A 100 5.21 17.07 -6.20
CA THR A 100 5.47 15.63 -6.39
C THR A 100 4.71 15.04 -7.58
N GLY A 101 3.42 15.37 -7.74
CA GLY A 101 2.60 14.90 -8.86
C GLY A 101 3.09 15.44 -10.20
N ALA A 102 3.52 16.70 -10.23
CA ALA A 102 4.15 17.31 -11.40
C ALA A 102 5.48 16.61 -11.76
N ALA A 103 6.31 16.32 -10.74
CA ALA A 103 7.57 15.60 -10.90
C ALA A 103 7.37 14.16 -11.40
N LEU A 104 6.33 13.45 -10.92
CA LEU A 104 5.97 12.11 -11.38
C LEU A 104 5.65 12.08 -12.89
N LEU A 105 4.95 13.09 -13.40
CA LEU A 105 4.67 13.22 -14.84
C LEU A 105 5.88 13.78 -15.63
N GLY A 106 6.87 14.36 -14.95
CA GLY A 106 8.02 15.02 -15.56
C GLY A 106 7.67 16.33 -16.28
N ILE A 107 6.59 17.00 -15.86
CA ILE A 107 6.06 18.22 -16.48
C ILE A 107 5.92 19.30 -15.41
N GLU A 108 6.26 20.53 -15.75
CA GLU A 108 6.06 21.68 -14.86
C GLU A 108 4.59 21.85 -14.49
N ARG A 109 4.30 22.10 -13.21
CA ARG A 109 2.95 22.31 -12.67
C ARG A 109 2.10 23.25 -13.53
N GLN A 110 2.64 24.39 -13.94
CA GLN A 110 1.93 25.41 -14.73
C GLN A 110 1.41 24.89 -16.08
N LYS A 111 2.10 23.92 -16.69
CA LYS A 111 1.70 23.29 -17.96
C LYS A 111 0.67 22.17 -17.76
N LEU A 112 0.55 21.67 -16.53
CA LEU A 112 -0.43 20.66 -16.15
C LEU A 112 -1.78 21.29 -15.82
N ILE A 113 -1.80 22.47 -15.21
CA ILE A 113 -3.05 23.16 -14.91
C ILE A 113 -3.84 23.39 -16.20
N ASN A 114 -5.14 23.07 -16.16
CA ASN A 114 -6.07 23.11 -17.28
C ASN A 114 -5.75 22.15 -18.45
N ALA A 115 -4.79 21.24 -18.29
CA ALA A 115 -4.55 20.18 -19.25
C ALA A 115 -5.55 19.02 -19.02
N ARG A 116 -5.95 18.33 -20.09
CA ARG A 116 -6.78 17.12 -20.00
C ARG A 116 -5.95 15.97 -19.46
N PHE A 117 -6.33 15.41 -18.30
CA PHE A 117 -5.54 14.35 -17.66
C PHE A 117 -5.37 13.09 -18.54
N ARG A 118 -6.41 12.75 -19.30
CA ARG A 118 -6.46 11.59 -20.20
C ARG A 118 -5.26 11.51 -21.18
N GLN A 119 -4.64 12.63 -21.54
CA GLN A 119 -3.49 12.65 -22.45
C GLN A 119 -2.22 12.02 -21.86
N PHE A 120 -2.16 11.87 -20.53
CA PHE A 120 -1.03 11.25 -19.82
C PHE A 120 -1.26 9.76 -19.56
N VAL A 121 -2.42 9.22 -19.90
CA VAL A 121 -2.75 7.80 -19.70
C VAL A 121 -2.24 7.00 -20.90
N ALA A 122 -1.67 5.82 -20.65
CA ALA A 122 -1.23 4.92 -21.71
C ALA A 122 -2.44 4.44 -22.54
N PRO A 123 -2.30 4.27 -23.87
CA PRO A 123 -3.41 3.85 -24.74
C PRO A 123 -4.13 2.57 -24.28
N GLU A 124 -3.38 1.63 -23.70
CA GLU A 124 -3.87 0.34 -23.20
C GLU A 124 -4.79 0.47 -21.98
N ASP A 125 -4.67 1.56 -21.23
CA ASP A 125 -5.42 1.81 -19.99
C ASP A 125 -6.44 2.95 -20.11
N LEU A 126 -6.67 3.51 -21.32
CA LEU A 126 -7.64 4.58 -21.54
C LEU A 126 -9.06 4.19 -21.14
N ASP A 127 -9.53 3.00 -21.55
CA ASP A 127 -10.88 2.52 -21.22
C ASP A 127 -11.06 2.31 -19.71
N LYS A 128 -10.00 1.84 -19.03
CA LYS A 128 -9.99 1.68 -17.58
C LYS A 128 -10.08 3.03 -16.89
N TRP A 129 -9.32 4.02 -17.36
CA TRP A 129 -9.37 5.38 -16.84
C TRP A 129 -10.74 6.02 -17.03
N ASP A 130 -11.30 5.95 -18.25
CA ASP A 130 -12.60 6.55 -18.56
C ASP A 130 -13.71 5.93 -17.69
N SER A 131 -13.69 4.59 -17.52
CA SER A 131 -14.63 3.89 -16.62
C SER A 131 -14.44 4.28 -15.15
N PHE A 132 -13.20 4.33 -14.68
CA PHE A 132 -12.88 4.75 -13.32
C PHE A 132 -13.36 6.16 -13.02
N PHE A 133 -13.08 7.10 -13.93
CA PHE A 133 -13.43 8.49 -13.76
C PHE A 133 -14.96 8.68 -13.61
N VAL A 134 -15.75 8.03 -14.46
CA VAL A 134 -17.22 8.04 -14.37
C VAL A 134 -17.72 7.42 -13.07
N ASN A 135 -17.12 6.31 -12.65
CA ASN A 135 -17.48 5.58 -11.42
C ASN A 135 -17.25 6.43 -10.17
N VAL A 136 -16.12 7.14 -10.09
CA VAL A 136 -15.80 8.01 -8.95
C VAL A 136 -16.82 9.15 -8.82
N PHE A 137 -17.23 9.79 -9.92
CA PHE A 137 -18.25 10.84 -9.89
C PHE A 137 -19.65 10.30 -9.57
N SER A 138 -19.95 9.09 -10.01
CA SER A 138 -21.24 8.44 -9.75
C SER A 138 -21.32 7.82 -8.35
N GLN A 139 -20.22 7.86 -7.58
CA GLN A 139 -20.08 7.25 -6.24
C GLN A 139 -20.29 5.73 -6.21
N VAL A 140 -20.14 5.08 -7.37
CA VAL A 140 -20.37 3.65 -7.54
C VAL A 140 -19.04 2.99 -7.86
N GLY A 141 -18.73 1.89 -7.17
CA GLY A 141 -17.54 1.09 -7.43
C GLY A 141 -16.30 1.50 -6.63
N ASP A 142 -15.15 0.99 -7.08
CA ASP A 142 -13.88 1.22 -6.40
C ASP A 142 -13.36 2.64 -6.65
N LYS A 143 -12.83 3.23 -5.57
CA LYS A 143 -12.20 4.55 -5.57
C LYS A 143 -10.70 4.47 -5.86
N ARG A 144 -10.18 3.24 -5.96
CA ARG A 144 -8.80 2.97 -6.33
C ARG A 144 -8.69 2.54 -7.79
N CYS A 145 -7.64 2.98 -8.47
CA CYS A 145 -7.34 2.56 -9.83
C CYS A 145 -5.84 2.48 -10.08
N ASP A 146 -5.38 1.38 -10.66
CA ASP A 146 -3.99 1.20 -11.07
C ASP A 146 -3.91 1.24 -12.60
N ILE A 147 -3.22 2.23 -13.15
CA ILE A 147 -3.06 2.46 -14.59
C ILE A 147 -1.64 2.84 -14.94
N GLN A 148 -1.25 2.62 -16.20
CA GLN A 148 0.00 3.14 -16.74
C GLN A 148 -0.16 4.58 -17.20
N LEU A 149 0.82 5.41 -16.84
CA LEU A 149 0.95 6.77 -17.29
C LEU A 149 2.21 6.94 -18.15
N ILE A 150 2.16 7.93 -19.03
CA ILE A 150 3.25 8.35 -19.91
C ILE A 150 3.85 9.65 -19.37
N ARG A 151 5.13 9.61 -19.02
CA ARG A 151 5.92 10.78 -18.64
C ARG A 151 6.24 11.65 -19.85
N LYS A 152 6.70 12.88 -19.63
CA LYS A 152 7.15 13.80 -20.70
C LYS A 152 8.21 13.18 -21.62
N ASP A 153 9.12 12.39 -21.06
CA ASP A 153 10.19 11.67 -21.77
C ASP A 153 9.72 10.39 -22.48
N LYS A 154 8.39 10.14 -22.50
CA LYS A 154 7.74 8.92 -23.02
C LYS A 154 7.97 7.65 -22.21
N ALA A 155 8.63 7.72 -21.04
CA ALA A 155 8.73 6.58 -20.16
C ALA A 155 7.35 6.22 -19.57
N LEU A 156 7.09 4.91 -19.49
CA LEU A 156 5.89 4.35 -18.86
C LEU A 156 6.15 4.02 -17.41
N PHE A 157 5.18 4.32 -16.54
CA PHE A 157 5.19 3.90 -15.14
C PHE A 157 3.78 3.55 -14.68
N TYR A 158 3.67 2.64 -13.71
CA TYR A 158 2.41 2.31 -13.09
C TYR A 158 2.09 3.30 -11.98
N ALA A 159 0.95 3.97 -12.10
CA ALA A 159 0.43 4.88 -11.10
C ALA A 159 -0.81 4.26 -10.43
N ARG A 160 -0.82 4.28 -9.10
CA ARG A 160 -2.01 4.02 -8.29
C ARG A 160 -2.67 5.32 -7.93
N PHE A 161 -3.98 5.40 -8.17
CA PHE A 161 -4.85 6.49 -7.77
C PHE A 161 -5.74 6.03 -6.62
N ASP A 162 -5.73 6.78 -5.52
CA ASP A 162 -6.73 6.69 -4.45
C ASP A 162 -7.55 7.98 -4.46
N SER A 163 -8.79 7.89 -4.94
CA SER A 163 -9.61 9.05 -5.29
C SER A 163 -10.80 9.25 -4.37
N ILE A 164 -11.17 10.51 -4.16
CA ILE A 164 -12.44 10.91 -3.57
C ILE A 164 -13.06 11.98 -4.45
N TRP A 165 -14.39 11.95 -4.57
CA TRP A 165 -15.13 13.08 -5.12
C TRP A 165 -15.51 14.00 -3.95
N ILE A 166 -15.47 15.31 -4.18
CA ILE A 166 -15.88 16.32 -3.21
C ILE A 166 -16.52 17.49 -3.95
N THR A 167 -17.48 18.15 -3.31
CA THR A 167 -18.04 19.41 -3.81
C THR A 167 -17.24 20.58 -3.23
N GLU A 168 -16.77 21.48 -4.07
CA GLU A 168 -16.11 22.70 -3.62
C GLU A 168 -17.09 23.78 -3.13
N ASN A 169 -16.55 24.88 -2.59
CA ASN A 169 -17.31 25.99 -2.02
C ASN A 169 -18.28 26.66 -3.03
N ASP A 170 -17.98 26.54 -4.32
CA ASP A 170 -18.79 27.02 -5.44
C ASP A 170 -19.88 26.03 -5.88
N GLY A 171 -19.96 24.85 -5.26
CA GLY A 171 -20.91 23.80 -5.62
C GLY A 171 -20.43 22.91 -6.77
N ILE A 172 -19.23 23.14 -7.33
CA ILE A 172 -18.72 22.36 -8.45
C ILE A 172 -18.09 21.06 -7.92
N PRO A 173 -18.49 19.88 -8.46
CA PRO A 173 -17.90 18.63 -8.06
C PRO A 173 -16.51 18.47 -8.69
N VAL A 174 -15.55 18.06 -7.86
CA VAL A 174 -14.16 17.78 -8.26
C VAL A 174 -13.72 16.43 -7.71
N VAL A 175 -12.77 15.80 -8.39
CA VAL A 175 -12.11 14.58 -7.91
C VAL A 175 -10.75 14.95 -7.37
N ARG A 176 -10.48 14.61 -6.12
CA ARG A 176 -9.16 14.68 -5.52
C ARG A 176 -8.58 13.28 -5.44
N ALA A 177 -7.37 13.11 -5.93
CA ALA A 177 -6.68 11.83 -5.92
C ALA A 177 -5.27 11.95 -5.36
N ALA A 178 -4.87 10.93 -4.62
CA ALA A 178 -3.47 10.66 -4.33
C ALA A 178 -2.93 9.71 -5.41
N MET A 179 -1.87 10.13 -6.08
CA MET A 179 -1.17 9.42 -7.15
C MET A 179 0.17 8.92 -6.62
N SER A 180 0.40 7.61 -6.65
CA SER A 180 1.65 6.99 -6.21
C SER A 180 2.26 6.15 -7.33
N ASP A 181 3.57 6.26 -7.54
CA ASP A 181 4.29 5.37 -8.45
C ASP A 181 4.47 4.00 -7.77
N ILE A 182 3.87 2.97 -8.36
CA ILE A 182 3.92 1.59 -7.87
C ILE A 182 4.77 0.69 -8.77
N THR A 183 5.54 1.27 -9.70
CA THR A 183 6.30 0.51 -10.70
C THR A 183 7.32 -0.42 -10.07
N GLU A 184 8.09 0.07 -9.10
CA GLU A 184 9.08 -0.75 -8.39
C GLU A 184 8.41 -1.86 -7.58
N THR A 185 7.34 -1.51 -6.85
CA THR A 185 6.56 -2.47 -6.07
C THR A 185 6.01 -3.59 -6.94
N ARG A 186 5.37 -3.26 -8.08
CA ARG A 186 4.84 -4.27 -9.01
C ARG A 186 5.95 -5.14 -9.61
N LYS A 187 7.07 -4.55 -10.01
CA LYS A 187 8.22 -5.30 -10.53
C LYS A 187 8.79 -6.27 -9.50
N ALA A 188 8.88 -5.84 -8.24
CA ALA A 188 9.34 -6.69 -7.15
C ALA A 188 8.35 -7.83 -6.86
N GLU A 189 7.05 -7.54 -6.81
CA GLU A 189 5.99 -8.55 -6.64
C GLU A 189 6.00 -9.59 -7.76
N GLU A 190 6.13 -9.15 -9.03
CA GLU A 190 6.21 -10.06 -10.17
C GLU A 190 7.49 -10.91 -10.16
N ALA A 191 8.64 -10.32 -9.81
CA ALA A 191 9.89 -11.05 -9.70
C ALA A 191 9.84 -12.11 -8.58
N LEU A 192 9.23 -11.76 -7.44
CA LEU A 192 9.01 -12.68 -6.33
C LEU A 192 8.10 -13.83 -6.75
N LYS A 193 6.99 -13.53 -7.44
CA LYS A 193 6.06 -14.55 -7.95
C LYS A 193 6.76 -15.52 -8.91
N ARG A 194 7.55 -15.01 -9.85
CA ARG A 194 8.32 -15.86 -10.78
C ARG A 194 9.31 -16.78 -10.05
N SER A 195 9.97 -16.26 -9.03
CA SER A 195 10.90 -17.05 -8.21
C SER A 195 10.17 -18.14 -7.42
N PHE A 196 8.99 -17.83 -6.89
CA PHE A 196 8.14 -18.81 -6.20
C PHE A 196 7.71 -19.94 -7.14
N ASP A 197 7.21 -19.61 -8.33
CA ASP A 197 6.81 -20.59 -9.35
C ASP A 197 8.00 -21.48 -9.77
N GLU A 198 9.22 -20.91 -9.86
CA GLU A 198 10.43 -21.68 -10.15
C GLU A 198 10.80 -22.64 -9.02
N ILE A 199 10.72 -22.18 -7.77
CA ILE A 199 10.99 -23.01 -6.58
C ILE A 199 9.97 -24.16 -6.50
N GLU A 200 8.69 -23.90 -6.73
CA GLU A 200 7.66 -24.95 -6.75
C GLU A 200 7.95 -26.01 -7.81
N ARG A 201 8.32 -25.58 -9.03
CA ARG A 201 8.70 -26.51 -10.10
C ARG A 201 9.90 -27.37 -9.70
N LYS A 202 10.97 -26.76 -9.17
CA LYS A 202 12.17 -27.49 -8.74
C LYS A 202 11.90 -28.43 -7.58
N ASN A 203 11.06 -28.03 -6.62
CA ASN A 203 10.63 -28.89 -5.52
C ASN A 203 9.89 -30.13 -6.03
N LYS A 204 9.02 -29.97 -7.02
CA LYS A 204 8.34 -31.09 -7.66
C LYS A 204 9.33 -32.03 -8.37
N GLU A 205 10.24 -31.47 -9.17
CA GLU A 205 11.30 -32.25 -9.85
C GLU A 205 12.18 -33.01 -8.84
N LEU A 206 12.55 -32.38 -7.72
CA LEU A 206 13.31 -33.02 -6.64
C LEU A 206 12.51 -34.14 -5.97
N GLN A 207 11.22 -33.95 -5.70
CA GLN A 207 10.36 -34.98 -5.13
C GLN A 207 10.26 -36.20 -6.05
N ASP A 208 10.07 -35.99 -7.36
CA ASP A 208 10.02 -37.06 -8.35
C ASP A 208 11.36 -37.81 -8.44
N ALA A 209 12.49 -37.08 -8.43
CA ALA A 209 13.82 -37.68 -8.40
C ALA A 209 14.06 -38.50 -7.13
N LEU A 210 13.64 -38.00 -5.96
CA LEU A 210 13.80 -38.69 -4.67
C LEU A 210 12.97 -39.98 -4.62
N ALA A 211 11.77 -39.97 -5.20
CA ALA A 211 10.92 -41.16 -5.34
C ALA A 211 11.62 -42.25 -6.18
N ASN A 212 12.31 -41.85 -7.26
CA ASN A 212 13.06 -42.76 -8.13
C ASN A 212 14.36 -43.30 -7.52
N VAL A 213 14.98 -42.59 -6.57
CA VAL A 213 16.17 -43.10 -5.86
C VAL A 213 15.78 -44.12 -4.79
N LYS A 214 14.62 -43.96 -4.15
CA LYS A 214 14.15 -44.86 -3.09
C LYS A 214 13.86 -46.28 -3.59
N THR A 215 13.61 -46.47 -4.88
CA THR A 215 13.46 -47.79 -5.51
C THR A 215 14.79 -48.49 -5.79
N LEU A 216 15.93 -47.80 -5.67
CA LEU A 216 17.29 -48.30 -5.90
C LEU A 216 18.06 -48.52 -4.59
N SER A 217 17.49 -49.19 -3.58
CA SER A 217 18.30 -49.73 -2.47
C SER A 217 19.10 -50.94 -2.98
N SER A 218 20.29 -50.68 -3.52
CA SER A 218 21.11 -51.66 -4.26
C SER A 218 21.67 -52.82 -3.44
N LEU A 219 21.41 -52.87 -2.13
CA LEU A 219 21.88 -53.92 -1.23
C LEU A 219 20.73 -54.33 -0.30
N LEU A 220 20.06 -55.42 -0.67
CA LEU A 220 19.07 -56.06 0.20
C LEU A 220 19.80 -56.95 1.23
N PRO A 221 19.75 -56.63 2.53
CA PRO A 221 20.36 -57.44 3.56
C PRO A 221 19.60 -58.78 3.70
N ILE A 222 20.24 -59.88 3.29
CA ILE A 222 19.68 -61.23 3.42
C ILE A 222 20.28 -61.97 4.62
N CYS A 223 19.48 -62.80 5.29
CA CYS A 223 19.97 -63.71 6.31
C CYS A 223 20.81 -64.79 5.63
N SER A 224 22.06 -64.98 6.08
CA SER A 224 22.96 -65.99 5.50
C SER A 224 22.42 -67.42 5.63
N TYR A 225 21.65 -67.69 6.67
CA TYR A 225 21.07 -69.01 6.98
C TYR A 225 19.74 -69.26 6.25
N CYS A 226 18.71 -68.43 6.49
CA CYS A 226 17.35 -68.69 6.01
C CYS A 226 16.94 -67.86 4.77
N LYS A 227 17.84 -67.02 4.25
CA LYS A 227 17.66 -66.19 3.02
C LYS A 227 16.49 -65.20 3.04
N LYS A 228 15.87 -64.96 4.21
CA LYS A 228 14.92 -63.86 4.42
C LYS A 228 15.58 -62.50 4.18
N ILE A 229 14.83 -61.53 3.69
CA ILE A 229 15.27 -60.13 3.51
C ILE A 229 14.89 -59.32 4.75
N ARG A 230 15.81 -58.49 5.26
CA ARG A 230 15.50 -57.51 6.30
C ARG A 230 15.03 -56.20 5.67
N ASP A 231 13.87 -55.70 6.09
CA ASP A 231 13.33 -54.41 5.63
C ASP A 231 13.93 -53.22 6.39
N ASP A 232 13.56 -52.00 5.96
CA ASP A 232 14.04 -50.73 6.54
C ASP A 232 13.61 -50.55 8.01
N LYS A 233 12.59 -51.30 8.47
CA LYS A 233 12.12 -51.30 9.86
C LYS A 233 12.80 -52.38 10.71
N GLY A 234 13.64 -53.21 10.11
CA GLY A 234 14.38 -54.28 10.78
C GLY A 234 13.67 -55.64 10.82
N TYR A 235 12.50 -55.79 10.20
CA TYR A 235 11.76 -57.06 10.18
C TYR A 235 12.27 -57.99 9.07
N TRP A 236 12.25 -59.29 9.35
CA TRP A 236 12.67 -60.33 8.41
C TRP A 236 11.48 -60.90 7.63
N ASN A 237 11.47 -60.65 6.33
CA ASN A 237 10.41 -61.03 5.41
C ASN A 237 10.87 -62.17 4.49
N GLN A 238 9.94 -63.00 4.02
CA GLN A 238 10.23 -63.93 2.92
C GLN A 238 10.54 -63.16 1.64
N LEU A 239 11.45 -63.71 0.83
CA LEU A 239 11.98 -63.10 -0.39
C LEU A 239 10.86 -62.66 -1.33
N GLU A 240 9.95 -63.58 -1.63
CA GLU A 240 8.85 -63.38 -2.58
C GLU A 240 7.88 -62.31 -2.07
N SER A 241 7.56 -62.35 -0.78
CA SER A 241 6.67 -61.38 -0.14
C SER A 241 7.28 -59.97 -0.12
N TYR A 242 8.58 -59.87 0.13
CA TYR A 242 9.29 -58.60 0.12
C TYR A 242 9.36 -58.02 -1.30
N ILE A 243 9.80 -58.80 -2.29
CA ILE A 243 9.94 -58.32 -3.67
C ILE A 243 8.59 -57.91 -4.26
N THR A 244 7.52 -58.68 -4.04
CA THR A 244 6.16 -58.34 -4.55
C THR A 244 5.61 -57.06 -3.92
N LYS A 245 6.00 -56.72 -2.68
CA LYS A 245 5.56 -55.48 -2.00
C LYS A 245 6.33 -54.24 -2.43
N HIS A 246 7.55 -54.41 -2.95
CA HIS A 246 8.48 -53.33 -3.24
C HIS A 246 8.79 -53.16 -4.74
N THR A 247 8.28 -54.06 -5.59
CA THR A 247 8.45 -54.05 -7.05
C THR A 247 7.19 -54.61 -7.73
N ASP A 248 7.06 -54.40 -9.04
CA ASP A 248 5.95 -54.95 -9.85
C ASP A 248 6.13 -56.44 -10.24
N ALA A 249 7.06 -57.17 -9.60
CA ALA A 249 7.34 -58.56 -9.93
C ALA A 249 6.27 -59.53 -9.37
N LEU A 250 5.87 -60.49 -10.21
CA LEU A 250 4.97 -61.59 -9.85
C LEU A 250 5.71 -62.93 -9.92
N PHE A 251 5.55 -63.79 -8.91
CA PHE A 251 6.22 -65.08 -8.84
C PHE A 251 5.29 -66.24 -9.25
N SER A 252 5.72 -67.05 -10.22
CA SER A 252 5.12 -68.35 -10.52
C SER A 252 5.82 -69.45 -9.73
N HIS A 253 5.07 -70.41 -9.19
CA HIS A 253 5.65 -71.56 -8.52
C HIS A 253 5.94 -72.67 -9.54
N GLY A 254 7.19 -73.14 -9.58
CA GLY A 254 7.62 -74.26 -10.40
C GLY A 254 8.82 -74.96 -9.77
N MET A 255 8.95 -76.28 -9.99
CA MET A 255 10.13 -77.03 -9.58
C MET A 255 11.12 -77.11 -10.74
N CYS A 256 12.39 -76.80 -10.48
CA CYS A 256 13.43 -76.99 -11.49
C CYS A 256 13.80 -78.48 -11.61
N PRO A 257 14.37 -78.93 -12.74
CA PRO A 257 14.70 -80.34 -12.96
C PRO A 257 15.60 -80.97 -11.88
N ALA A 258 16.48 -80.17 -11.27
CA ALA A 258 17.35 -80.64 -10.19
C ALA A 258 16.58 -80.89 -8.89
N CYS A 259 15.64 -80.01 -8.54
CA CYS A 259 14.78 -80.17 -7.37
C CYS A 259 13.76 -81.30 -7.59
N GLU A 260 13.20 -81.40 -8.80
CA GLU A 260 12.34 -82.50 -9.21
C GLU A 260 13.07 -83.85 -9.04
N GLY A 261 14.29 -83.98 -9.55
CA GLY A 261 15.09 -85.20 -9.39
C GLY A 261 15.41 -85.56 -7.93
N LYS A 262 15.60 -84.56 -7.05
CA LYS A 262 15.76 -84.81 -5.61
C LYS A 262 14.46 -85.27 -4.96
N ALA A 263 13.34 -84.60 -5.26
CA ALA A 263 12.03 -84.98 -4.75
C ALA A 263 11.66 -86.40 -5.18
N TYR A 264 11.95 -86.78 -6.44
CA TYR A 264 11.78 -88.16 -6.91
C TYR A 264 12.64 -89.15 -6.13
N LYS A 265 13.92 -88.85 -5.89
CA LYS A 265 14.81 -89.73 -5.10
C LYS A 265 14.35 -89.88 -3.65
N GLU A 266 13.85 -88.81 -3.04
CA GLU A 266 13.28 -88.85 -1.69
C GLU A 266 11.97 -89.65 -1.65
N LEU A 267 11.11 -89.49 -2.65
CA LEU A 267 9.90 -90.30 -2.84
C LEU A 267 10.24 -91.79 -3.00
N GLU A 268 11.25 -92.13 -3.78
CA GLU A 268 11.72 -93.51 -3.94
C GLU A 268 12.28 -94.09 -2.64
N LYS A 269 13.05 -93.29 -1.89
CA LYS A 269 13.58 -93.69 -0.59
C LYS A 269 12.45 -93.92 0.42
N TRP A 270 11.49 -93.00 0.48
CA TRP A 270 10.31 -93.12 1.33
C TRP A 270 9.45 -94.33 0.98
N LYS A 271 9.27 -94.63 -0.32
CA LYS A 271 8.57 -95.84 -0.79
C LYS A 271 9.28 -97.12 -0.33
N LYS A 272 10.62 -97.16 -0.39
CA LYS A 272 11.42 -98.29 0.10
C LYS A 272 11.32 -98.45 1.63
N ASP A 273 11.33 -97.34 2.37
CA ASP A 273 11.25 -97.36 3.83
C ASP A 273 9.84 -97.76 4.35
N MET A 274 8.79 -97.60 3.53
CA MET A 274 7.40 -97.97 3.87
C MET A 274 6.96 -99.38 3.40
N GLY A 275 7.86 -100.21 2.85
CA GLY A 275 7.58 -101.62 2.62
C GLY A 275 6.42 -101.91 1.65
N LYS A 276 6.48 -101.36 0.44
CA LYS A 276 5.79 -101.91 -0.74
C LYS A 276 6.78 -102.10 -1.89
#